data_AF-A0A7G8UFN9-F1
#
_entry.id   AF-A0A7G8UFN9-F1
#
_cell.length_a   1.000
_cell.length_b   1.000
_cell.length_c   1.000
_cell.angle_alpha   90.00
_cell.angle_beta   90.00
_cell.angle_gamma   90.00
#
_symmetry.space_group_name_H-M   'P 1'
#
loop_
_entity.id
_entity.type
_entity.pdbx_description
1 polymer ?
#
loop_
_entity_poly.entity_id
_entity_poly.type
_entity_poly.pdbx_seq_one_letter_code
_entity_poly.pdbx_strand_id
1 'polypeptide(L)'
;MLLLTFNQCYTRNPDELLNTTPIDQYLNIKGWYNAVRNMKLISCSWDDDIGYEITPTDKIPYKGYQHQKGIVLGKKVNPGDLAEAVKIAIKKSRI
;
A
#
# COMPACT_ATOMS: atom_id res chain seq x y z
N MET A 1 23.16 10.12 0.89
CA MET A 1 21.89 10.68 1.40
C MET A 1 20.97 9.58 1.94
N LEU A 2 20.60 8.56 1.14
CA LEU A 2 19.77 7.41 1.60
C LEU A 2 20.33 6.66 2.82
N LEU A 3 21.65 6.42 2.87
CA LEU A 3 22.29 5.72 3.99
C LEU A 3 22.15 6.47 5.33
N LEU A 4 22.20 7.80 5.30
CA LEU A 4 22.00 8.67 6.47
C LEU A 4 20.53 8.58 6.95
N THR A 5 19.59 8.57 6.01
CA THR A 5 18.16 8.43 6.29
C THR A 5 17.82 7.08 6.91
N PHE A 6 18.39 5.98 6.41
CA PHE A 6 18.20 4.64 6.99
C PHE A 6 18.87 4.49 8.35
N ASN A 7 20.03 5.10 8.58
CA ASN A 7 20.66 5.11 9.90
C ASN A 7 19.87 5.91 10.95
N GLN A 8 19.01 6.84 10.50
CA GLN A 8 18.20 7.69 11.37
C GLN A 8 16.74 7.22 11.50
N CYS A 9 16.30 6.17 10.76
CA CYS A 9 14.89 5.78 10.77
C CYS A 9 14.42 5.17 12.10
N TYR A 10 15.35 4.89 13.02
CA TYR A 10 15.08 4.40 14.38
C TYR A 10 15.43 5.41 15.49
N THR A 11 15.87 6.62 15.16
CA THR A 11 16.37 7.57 16.19
C THR A 11 15.27 8.36 16.88
N ARG A 12 14.03 8.27 16.40
CA ARG A 12 12.87 8.82 17.11
C ARG A 12 12.23 7.71 17.94
N ASN A 13 12.24 7.89 19.25
CA ASN A 13 11.38 7.10 20.11
C ASN A 13 9.94 7.45 19.77
N PRO A 14 9.07 6.45 19.51
CA PRO A 14 7.64 6.71 19.40
C PRO A 14 7.19 7.37 20.70
N ASP A 15 6.39 8.42 20.58
CA ASP A 15 5.84 9.12 21.73
C ASP A 15 4.88 8.14 22.45
N GLU A 16 5.33 7.53 23.55
CA GLU A 16 4.62 6.46 24.25
C GLU A 16 3.24 6.91 24.78
N LEU A 17 3.00 8.22 24.82
CA LEU A 17 1.73 8.84 25.19
C LEU A 17 0.70 8.85 24.05
N LEU A 18 1.12 8.60 22.80
CA LEU A 18 0.22 8.52 21.66
C LEU A 18 -0.43 7.14 21.60
N ASN A 19 -1.58 7.02 22.27
CA ASN A 19 -2.50 5.88 22.14
C ASN A 19 -3.23 5.81 20.78
N THR A 20 -2.82 6.63 19.80
CA THR A 20 -3.45 6.73 18.48
C THR A 20 -2.39 6.70 17.39
N THR A 21 -2.67 5.94 16.33
CA THR A 21 -1.78 5.90 15.18
C THR A 21 -1.97 7.16 14.30
N PRO A 22 -0.98 7.57 13.49
CA PRO A 22 -1.15 8.70 12.58
C PRO A 22 -2.36 8.56 11.65
N ILE A 23 -2.67 7.33 11.22
CA ILE A 23 -3.84 7.06 10.36
C ILE A 23 -5.16 7.17 11.11
N ASP A 24 -5.20 6.79 12.40
CA ASP A 24 -6.36 7.00 13.27
C ASP A 24 -6.68 8.50 13.42
N GLN A 25 -5.65 9.33 13.65
CA GLN A 25 -5.78 10.78 13.77
C GLN A 25 -6.24 11.41 12.45
N TYR A 26 -5.62 11.02 11.34
CA TYR A 26 -5.95 11.56 10.02
C TYR A 26 -7.38 11.25 9.58
N LEU A 27 -7.85 10.02 9.84
CA LEU A 27 -9.20 9.59 9.46
C LEU A 27 -10.26 9.91 10.53
N ASN A 28 -9.85 10.42 11.70
CA ASN A 28 -10.71 10.60 12.87
C ASN A 28 -11.45 9.31 13.27
N ILE A 29 -10.73 8.18 13.27
CA ILE A 29 -11.24 6.85 13.61
C ILE A 29 -10.46 6.32 14.80
N LYS A 30 -11.16 5.79 15.82
CA LYS A 30 -10.49 5.20 16.98
C LYS A 30 -10.08 3.75 16.71
N GLY A 31 -8.77 3.52 16.68
CA GLY A 31 -8.16 2.21 16.72
C GLY A 31 -7.87 1.61 15.35
N TRP A 32 -6.67 1.03 15.25
CA TRP A 32 -6.09 0.58 13.99
C TRP A 32 -7.02 -0.32 13.16
N TYR A 33 -7.63 -1.33 13.78
CA TYR A 33 -8.54 -2.25 13.09
C TYR A 33 -9.69 -1.52 12.37
N ASN A 34 -10.26 -0.49 13.00
CA ASN A 34 -11.37 0.27 12.41
C ASN A 34 -10.91 1.11 11.22
N ALA A 35 -9.66 1.60 11.24
CA ALA A 35 -9.09 2.32 10.12
C ALA A 35 -8.92 1.41 8.89
N VAL A 36 -8.46 0.16 9.06
CA VAL A 36 -8.20 -0.73 7.90
C VAL A 36 -9.26 -1.73 7.54
N ARG A 37 -10.24 -2.04 8.41
CA ARG A 37 -11.16 -3.18 8.18
C ARG A 37 -11.84 -3.17 6.81
N ASN A 38 -12.18 -2.00 6.27
CA ASN A 38 -12.85 -1.84 4.98
C ASN A 38 -11.96 -1.22 3.90
N MET A 39 -10.64 -1.35 4.01
CA MET A 39 -9.70 -0.85 3.01
C MET A 39 -9.27 -1.94 2.03
N LYS A 40 -9.19 -1.59 0.74
CA LYS A 40 -8.53 -2.39 -0.30
C LYS A 40 -7.05 -2.00 -0.35
N LEU A 41 -6.18 -2.96 -0.61
CA LEU A 41 -4.77 -2.73 -0.92
C LEU A 41 -4.53 -2.96 -2.41
N ILE A 42 -3.83 -2.04 -3.05
CA ILE A 42 -3.30 -2.23 -4.41
C ILE A 42 -1.80 -2.17 -4.31
N SER A 43 -1.13 -3.23 -4.76
CA SER A 43 0.34 -3.23 -4.83
C SER A 43 0.78 -2.62 -6.15
N CYS A 44 1.77 -1.75 -6.08
CA CYS A 44 2.43 -1.15 -7.23
C CYS A 44 3.92 -1.46 -7.09
N SER A 45 4.44 -2.30 -7.98
CA SER A 45 5.83 -2.71 -8.01
C SER A 45 6.48 -2.33 -9.33
N TRP A 46 7.79 -2.20 -9.29
CA TRP A 46 8.63 -2.10 -10.46
C TRP A 46 9.83 -3.02 -10.26
N ASP A 47 10.13 -3.83 -11.26
CA ASP A 47 11.37 -4.60 -11.33
C ASP A 47 12.03 -4.47 -12.71
N ASP A 48 13.28 -4.89 -12.78
CA ASP A 48 14.12 -4.77 -13.97
C ASP A 48 13.79 -5.79 -15.06
N ASP A 49 13.08 -6.87 -14.75
CA ASP A 49 12.67 -7.89 -15.70
C ASP A 49 11.41 -7.46 -16.46
N ILE A 50 10.33 -7.15 -15.75
CA ILE A 50 8.99 -6.88 -16.31
C ILE A 50 8.60 -5.41 -16.29
N GLY A 51 9.28 -4.56 -15.52
CA GLY A 51 8.91 -3.14 -15.35
C GLY A 51 7.77 -2.94 -14.36
N TYR A 52 6.85 -2.03 -14.64
CA TYR A 52 5.74 -1.74 -13.72
C TYR A 52 4.70 -2.87 -13.73
N GLU A 53 4.28 -3.28 -12.54
CA GLU A 53 3.16 -4.18 -12.32
C GLU A 53 2.21 -3.60 -11.27
N ILE A 54 0.91 -3.61 -11.59
CA ILE A 54 -0.16 -3.24 -10.64
C ILE A 54 -0.93 -4.50 -10.25
N THR A 55 -0.89 -4.84 -8.97
CA THR A 55 -1.41 -6.11 -8.47
C THR A 55 -2.59 -5.89 -7.52
N PRO A 56 -3.81 -6.32 -7.91
CA PRO A 56 -4.96 -6.32 -7.01
C PRO A 56 -4.77 -7.33 -5.88
N THR A 57 -5.50 -7.13 -4.78
CA THR A 57 -5.43 -8.03 -3.62
C THR A 57 -6.80 -8.48 -3.14
N ASP A 58 -6.82 -9.65 -2.53
CA ASP A 58 -7.92 -10.12 -1.70
C ASP A 58 -7.53 -9.95 -0.23
N LYS A 59 -8.36 -9.22 0.53
CA LYS A 59 -8.19 -9.20 1.98
C LYS A 59 -8.66 -10.52 2.56
N ILE A 60 -7.79 -11.16 3.33
CA ILE A 60 -8.08 -12.42 4.00
C ILE A 60 -8.25 -12.13 5.50
N PRO A 61 -9.41 -12.45 6.09
CA PRO A 61 -9.66 -12.22 7.52
C PRO A 61 -8.53 -12.78 8.38
N TYR A 62 -7.98 -11.91 9.24
CA TYR A 62 -6.87 -12.22 10.15
C TYR A 62 -5.54 -12.67 9.50
N LYS A 63 -5.44 -12.69 8.16
CA LYS A 63 -4.23 -13.13 7.42
C LYS A 63 -3.64 -12.04 6.52
N GLY A 64 -4.21 -10.84 6.51
CA GLY A 64 -3.69 -9.71 5.74
C GLY A 64 -4.25 -9.66 4.32
N TYR A 65 -3.40 -9.37 3.33
CA TYR A 65 -3.78 -9.24 1.93
C TYR A 65 -3.02 -10.27 1.09
N GLN A 66 -3.75 -10.95 0.20
CA GLN A 66 -3.20 -11.91 -0.75
C GLN A 66 -3.18 -11.29 -2.14
N HIS A 67 -2.02 -11.31 -2.80
CA HIS A 67 -1.90 -10.86 -4.19
C HIS A 67 -2.67 -11.77 -5.14
N GLN A 68 -3.42 -11.15 -6.06
CA GLN A 68 -3.98 -11.81 -7.23
C GLN A 68 -2.99 -11.73 -8.41
N LYS A 69 -3.43 -12.10 -9.62
CA LYS A 69 -2.66 -11.88 -10.85
C LYS A 69 -2.55 -10.39 -11.16
N GLY A 70 -1.31 -9.89 -11.31
CA GLY A 70 -1.03 -8.50 -11.62
C GLY A 70 -1.26 -8.11 -13.08
N ILE A 71 -1.28 -6.80 -13.30
CA ILE A 71 -1.41 -6.13 -14.60
C ILE A 71 -0.02 -5.56 -14.93
N VAL A 72 0.70 -6.23 -15.83
CA VAL A 72 2.01 -5.78 -16.28
C VAL A 72 1.86 -4.65 -17.29
N LEU A 73 2.50 -3.52 -17.02
CA LEU A 73 2.50 -2.33 -17.87
C LEU A 73 3.82 -2.18 -18.65
N GLY A 74 4.85 -2.94 -18.27
CA GLY A 74 6.16 -2.88 -18.91
C GLY A 74 7.05 -1.77 -18.35
N LYS A 75 8.24 -1.62 -18.93
CA LYS A 75 9.27 -0.67 -18.47
C LYS A 75 8.99 0.77 -18.85
N LYS A 76 8.24 0.99 -19.94
CA LYS A 76 7.85 2.32 -20.43
C LYS A 76 6.34 2.43 -20.33
N VAL A 77 5.88 3.43 -19.60
CA VAL A 77 4.46 3.61 -19.30
C VAL A 77 4.03 4.97 -19.82
N ASN A 78 2.93 5.02 -20.58
CA ASN A 78 2.43 6.29 -21.08
C ASN A 78 1.66 7.03 -19.98
N PRO A 79 1.54 8.37 -20.08
CA PRO A 79 0.70 9.13 -19.17
C PRO A 79 -0.73 8.55 -19.13
N GLY A 80 -1.17 8.16 -17.94
CA GLY A 80 -2.53 7.62 -17.70
C GLY A 80 -2.61 6.10 -17.55
N ASP A 81 -1.67 5.32 -18.08
CA ASP A 81 -1.72 3.86 -18.04
C ASP A 81 -1.72 3.32 -16.59
N LEU A 82 -0.89 3.89 -15.71
CA LEU A 82 -0.88 3.57 -14.27
C LEU A 82 -2.23 3.84 -13.62
N ALA A 83 -2.86 4.98 -13.94
CA ALA A 83 -4.13 5.36 -13.35
C ALA A 83 -5.26 4.42 -13.80
N GLU A 84 -5.29 4.04 -15.08
CA GLU A 84 -6.22 3.04 -15.61
C GLU A 84 -6.01 1.67 -14.95
N ALA A 85 -4.75 1.21 -14.85
CA ALA A 85 -4.41 -0.05 -14.20
C ALA A 85 -4.84 -0.09 -12.73
N VAL A 86 -4.62 1.00 -11.98
CA VAL A 86 -5.07 1.13 -10.58
C VAL A 86 -6.60 1.09 -10.49
N LYS A 87 -7.34 1.80 -11.36
CA LYS A 87 -8.81 1.73 -11.37
C LYS A 87 -9.30 0.29 -11.60
N ILE A 88 -8.67 -0.44 -12.52
CA ILE A 88 -9.00 -1.84 -12.78
C ILE A 88 -8.69 -2.70 -11.55
N ALA A 89 -7.53 -2.51 -10.93
CA ALA A 89 -7.12 -3.26 -9.75
C ALA A 89 -8.05 -2.99 -8.55
N ILE A 90 -8.52 -1.76 -8.34
CA ILE A 90 -9.51 -1.41 -7.30
C ILE A 90 -10.82 -2.19 -7.53
N LYS A 91 -11.29 -2.28 -8.78
CA LYS A 91 -12.50 -3.04 -9.12
C LYS A 91 -12.33 -4.55 -8.88
N LYS A 92 -11.14 -5.10 -9.14
CA LYS A 92 -10.84 -6.53 -8.95
C LYS A 92 -10.57 -6.93 -7.50
N SER A 93 -10.06 -5.99 -6.69
CA SER A 93 -9.70 -6.27 -5.30
C SER A 93 -10.92 -6.46 -4.41
N ARG A 94 -10.81 -7.37 -3.44
CA ARG A 94 -11.90 -7.74 -2.51
C ARG A 94 -11.48 -7.48 -1.06
N ILE A 95 -12.47 -7.23 -0.23
CA ILE A 95 -12.34 -7.07 1.24
C ILE A 95 -12.99 -8.29 1.88
#